data_AF-A0A139SLL4-F1
#
_entry.id   AF-A0A139SLL4-F1
#
_cell.length_a   1.000
_cell.length_b   1.000
_cell.length_c   1.000
_cell.angle_alpha   90.00
_cell.angle_beta   90.00
_cell.angle_gamma   90.00
#
_symmetry.space_group_name_H-M   'P 1'
#
loop_
_entity.id
_entity.type
_entity.pdbx_description
1 polymer ?
#
loop_
_entity_poly.entity_id
_entity_poly.type
_entity_poly.pdbx_seq_one_letter_code
_entity_poly.pdbx_strand_id
1 'polypeptide(L)'
;MDAVLDQPVLVLNRLWQAVNVIAARRAFAILARGHAQVVYNTEDDFRTFGLLDWIDFSAQQPPREARELVRTPTRAIRLPRVILLSVFDRLPRKELKLTRNNVFERDKNTCQYCARVFPRDELNLDHVIPRDFGGRTTWENIVCSCIKCNSRKANRLPHQAGMRLIRKPTRPKWRPVISLVLGHQPHKEWKDFLDLAYWNIELEA
;
A
#
# COMPACT_ATOMS: atom_id res chain seq x y z
N MET A 1 21.05 11.02 13.89
CA MET A 1 21.57 10.39 12.64
C MET A 1 20.60 9.33 12.12
N ASP A 2 19.99 8.54 13.01
CA ASP A 2 19.03 7.48 12.64
C ASP A 2 17.78 7.96 11.88
N ALA A 3 17.27 9.15 12.20
CA ALA A 3 16.08 9.71 11.57
C ALA A 3 16.17 9.82 10.03
N VAL A 4 17.38 9.98 9.45
CA VAL A 4 17.55 10.03 7.98
C VAL A 4 17.51 8.62 7.38
N LEU A 5 18.04 7.63 8.08
CA LEU A 5 18.06 6.23 7.64
C LEU A 5 16.68 5.55 7.73
N ASP A 6 15.78 6.11 8.53
CA ASP A 6 14.38 5.68 8.63
C ASP A 6 13.45 6.39 7.63
N GLN A 7 13.96 7.37 6.87
CA GLN A 7 13.17 8.02 5.83
C GLN A 7 12.71 7.00 4.78
N PRO A 8 11.50 7.19 4.24
CA PRO A 8 10.93 6.23 3.32
C PRO A 8 11.56 6.37 1.93
N VAL A 9 11.70 5.22 1.27
CA VAL A 9 12.25 5.05 -0.07
C VAL A 9 11.28 4.20 -0.88
N LEU A 10 10.89 4.71 -2.05
CA LEU A 10 10.01 4.00 -2.97
C LEU A 10 10.79 2.88 -3.68
N VAL A 11 10.20 1.71 -3.75
CA VAL A 11 10.77 0.55 -4.45
C VAL A 11 9.94 0.28 -5.70
N LEU A 12 10.61 0.29 -6.84
CA LEU A 12 10.06 -0.08 -8.14
C LEU A 12 10.51 -1.50 -8.51
N ASN A 13 9.66 -2.25 -9.21
CA ASN A 13 10.07 -3.46 -9.90
C ASN A 13 10.79 -3.12 -11.21
N ARG A 14 11.38 -4.11 -11.88
CA ARG A 14 12.11 -3.96 -13.16
C ARG A 14 11.23 -3.36 -14.29
N LEU A 15 9.91 -3.43 -14.16
CA LEU A 15 8.94 -2.82 -15.07
C LEU A 15 8.60 -1.37 -14.70
N TRP A 16 9.38 -0.74 -13.81
CA TRP A 16 9.19 0.63 -13.33
C TRP A 16 7.87 0.87 -12.57
N GLN A 17 7.27 -0.19 -12.06
CA GLN A 17 6.04 -0.11 -11.29
C GLN A 17 6.35 -0.08 -9.82
N ALA A 18 5.69 0.82 -9.09
CA ALA A 18 5.86 0.94 -7.66
C ALA A 18 5.28 -0.30 -6.94
N VAL A 19 6.12 -0.97 -6.13
CA VAL A 19 5.76 -2.23 -5.46
C VAL A 19 5.81 -2.18 -3.94
N ASN A 20 6.60 -1.27 -3.36
CA ASN A 20 6.72 -1.16 -1.90
C ASN A 20 7.31 0.19 -1.47
N VAL A 21 7.21 0.50 -0.18
CA VAL A 21 7.97 1.59 0.47
C VAL A 21 8.75 1.00 1.64
N ILE A 22 10.05 1.30 1.73
CA ILE A 22 10.95 0.77 2.76
C ILE A 22 11.76 1.90 3.40
N ALA A 23 12.34 1.67 4.57
CA ALA A 23 13.31 2.61 5.15
C ALA A 23 14.61 2.67 4.33
N ALA A 24 15.24 3.84 4.27
CA ALA A 24 16.48 4.07 3.54
C ALA A 24 17.61 3.12 3.95
N ARG A 25 17.71 2.74 5.22
CA ARG A 25 18.67 1.74 5.70
C ARG A 25 18.57 0.41 4.94
N ARG A 26 17.33 -0.02 4.65
CA ARG A 26 17.07 -1.25 3.89
C ARG A 26 17.35 -1.05 2.41
N ALA A 27 17.04 0.13 1.87
CA ALA A 27 17.36 0.48 0.50
C ALA A 27 18.87 0.40 0.23
N PHE A 28 19.71 1.02 1.09
CA PHE A 28 21.17 0.91 0.99
C PHE A 28 21.66 -0.54 1.06
N ALA A 29 21.08 -1.38 1.92
CA ALA A 29 21.44 -2.79 2.00
C ALA A 29 21.11 -3.57 0.71
N ILE A 30 20.05 -3.19 -0.03
CA ILE A 30 19.71 -3.81 -1.31
C ILE A 30 20.65 -3.31 -2.41
N LEU A 31 20.93 -2.00 -2.44
CA LEU A 31 21.88 -1.37 -3.37
C LEU A 31 23.29 -1.94 -3.21
N ALA A 32 23.76 -2.14 -1.97
CA ALA A 32 25.09 -2.67 -1.68
C ALA A 32 25.28 -4.13 -2.16
N ARG A 33 24.18 -4.87 -2.33
CA ARG A 33 24.21 -6.23 -2.90
C ARG A 33 24.14 -6.24 -4.44
N GLY A 34 24.02 -5.06 -5.07
CA GLY A 34 23.85 -4.96 -6.52
C GLY A 34 22.49 -5.48 -7.02
N HIS A 35 21.47 -5.53 -6.15
CA HIS A 35 20.14 -6.02 -6.50
C HIS A 35 19.14 -4.91 -6.87
N ALA A 36 19.59 -3.65 -6.79
CA ALA A 36 18.82 -2.50 -7.19
C ALA A 36 19.73 -1.40 -7.72
N GLN A 37 19.13 -0.44 -8.39
CA GLN A 37 19.75 0.82 -8.82
C GLN A 37 18.95 1.99 -8.23
N VAL A 38 19.62 3.11 -7.96
CA VAL A 38 18.95 4.36 -7.58
C VAL A 38 18.37 5.00 -8.83
N VAL A 39 17.10 5.43 -8.77
CA VAL A 39 16.46 6.20 -9.85
C VAL A 39 16.54 7.67 -9.48
N TYR A 40 17.05 8.48 -10.40
CA TYR A 40 17.17 9.92 -10.24
C TYR A 40 16.50 10.63 -11.42
N ASN A 41 15.62 11.58 -11.11
CA ASN A 41 14.91 12.36 -12.11
C ASN A 41 15.78 13.54 -12.58
N THR A 42 15.93 13.69 -13.90
CA THR A 42 16.51 14.86 -14.58
C THR A 42 15.41 15.59 -15.34
N GLU A 43 15.63 16.82 -15.82
CA GLU A 43 14.54 17.65 -16.38
C GLU A 43 13.71 16.96 -17.48
N ASP A 44 14.32 16.05 -18.25
CA ASP A 44 13.67 15.36 -19.38
C ASP A 44 13.73 13.82 -19.34
N ASP A 45 14.44 13.20 -18.38
CA ASP A 45 14.65 11.74 -18.36
C ASP A 45 15.00 11.17 -16.97
N PHE A 46 14.91 9.84 -16.83
CA PHE A 46 15.32 9.11 -15.63
C PHE A 46 16.69 8.44 -15.81
N ARG A 47 17.62 8.76 -14.91
CA ARG A 47 18.91 8.09 -14.84
C ARG A 47 18.92 7.05 -13.72
N THR A 48 19.57 5.92 -13.97
CA THR A 48 19.77 4.87 -12.97
C THR A 48 21.23 4.78 -12.58
N PHE A 49 21.49 4.55 -11.30
CA PHE A 49 22.85 4.48 -10.74
C PHE A 49 23.02 3.21 -9.91
N GLY A 50 24.13 2.48 -10.12
CA GLY A 50 24.60 1.52 -9.12
C GLY A 50 25.02 2.24 -7.83
N LEU A 51 25.26 1.49 -6.74
CA LEU A 51 25.62 2.13 -5.47
C LEU A 51 26.90 2.96 -5.58
N LEU A 52 27.94 2.45 -6.26
CA LEU A 52 29.22 3.14 -6.39
C LEU A 52 29.07 4.42 -7.21
N ASP A 53 28.44 4.34 -8.39
CA ASP A 53 28.16 5.50 -9.23
C ASP A 53 27.31 6.55 -8.50
N TRP A 54 26.36 6.10 -7.66
CA TRP A 54 25.53 6.98 -6.85
C TRP A 54 26.33 7.73 -5.78
N ILE A 55 27.32 7.08 -5.17
CA ILE A 55 28.21 7.70 -4.20
C ILE A 55 29.07 8.76 -4.89
N ASP A 56 29.62 8.45 -6.06
CA ASP A 56 30.45 9.39 -6.81
C ASP A 56 29.62 10.58 -7.32
N PHE A 57 28.41 10.32 -7.83
CA PHE A 57 27.44 11.34 -8.18
C PHE A 57 27.07 12.23 -6.99
N SER A 58 26.88 11.64 -5.81
CA SER A 58 26.57 12.38 -4.58
C SER A 58 27.70 13.33 -4.16
N ALA A 59 28.96 12.94 -4.40
CA ALA A 59 30.12 13.78 -4.12
C ALA A 59 30.22 14.95 -5.10
N GLN A 60 29.90 14.73 -6.38
CA GLN A 60 29.93 15.76 -7.42
C GLN A 60 28.73 16.74 -7.31
N GLN A 61 27.56 16.24 -6.91
CA GLN A 61 26.33 17.02 -6.77
C GLN A 61 25.73 16.85 -5.37
N PRO A 62 26.34 17.46 -4.35
CA PRO A 62 25.88 17.30 -2.98
C PRO A 62 24.46 17.89 -2.80
N PRO A 63 23.58 17.19 -2.07
CA PRO A 63 22.26 17.72 -1.74
C PRO A 63 22.38 19.00 -0.91
N ARG A 64 21.44 19.94 -1.11
CA ARG A 64 21.42 21.23 -0.42
C ARG A 64 21.00 21.11 1.05
N GLU A 65 20.30 20.03 1.40
CA GLU A 65 19.70 19.87 2.72
C GLU A 65 20.27 18.67 3.49
N ALA A 66 20.56 18.88 4.79
CA ALA A 66 21.11 17.84 5.65
C ALA A 66 20.19 16.62 5.83
N ARG A 67 18.87 16.78 5.66
CA ARG A 67 17.89 15.68 5.70
C ARG A 67 17.92 14.79 4.46
N GLU A 68 18.66 15.17 3.42
CA GLU A 68 18.76 14.44 2.16
C GLU A 68 20.11 13.73 2.00
N LEU A 69 20.95 13.73 3.04
CA LEU A 69 22.25 13.08 3.03
C LEU A 69 22.42 12.12 4.20
N VAL A 70 23.02 10.97 3.90
CA VAL A 70 23.56 10.04 4.87
C VAL A 70 25.06 10.28 4.94
N ARG A 71 25.58 10.55 6.13
CA ARG A 71 27.02 10.69 6.34
C ARG A 71 27.64 9.37 6.76
N THR A 72 28.74 9.04 6.12
CA THR A 72 29.73 8.07 6.57
C THR A 72 30.95 8.86 7.10
N PRO A 73 31.93 8.21 7.75
CA PRO A 73 33.13 8.89 8.22
C PRO A 73 33.89 9.64 7.10
N THR A 74 33.84 9.15 5.87
CA THR A 74 34.65 9.65 4.75
C THR A 74 33.83 10.27 3.61
N ARG A 75 32.51 10.05 3.58
CA ARG A 75 31.65 10.45 2.44
C ARG A 75 30.28 10.92 2.90
N ALA A 76 29.72 11.90 2.20
CA ALA A 76 28.31 12.27 2.28
C ALA A 76 27.58 11.69 1.06
N ILE A 77 26.57 10.87 1.29
CA ILE A 77 25.85 10.13 0.25
C ILE A 77 24.43 10.65 0.21
N ARG A 78 23.94 11.04 -0.98
CA ARG A 78 22.55 11.47 -1.16
C ARG A 78 21.61 10.32 -0.83
N LEU A 79 20.50 10.63 -0.17
CA LEU A 79 19.47 9.66 0.16
C LEU A 79 18.81 9.14 -1.14
N PRO A 80 18.79 7.83 -1.39
CA PRO A 80 18.10 7.27 -2.55
C PRO A 80 16.59 7.35 -2.33
N ARG A 81 15.89 8.28 -3.00
CA ARG A 81 14.44 8.46 -2.84
C ARG A 81 13.63 7.36 -3.52
N VAL A 82 14.17 6.80 -4.59
CA VAL A 82 13.54 5.76 -5.41
C VAL A 82 14.62 4.74 -5.79
N ILE A 83 14.33 3.45 -5.66
CA ILE A 83 15.19 2.37 -6.13
C ILE A 83 14.44 1.44 -7.09
N LEU A 84 15.13 0.96 -8.12
CA LEU A 84 14.65 0.03 -9.13
C LEU A 84 15.27 -1.34 -8.91
N LEU A 85 14.47 -2.38 -8.69
CA LEU A 85 14.95 -3.75 -8.51
C LEU A 85 15.44 -4.34 -9.85
N SER A 86 16.61 -4.97 -9.85
CA SER A 86 17.28 -5.43 -11.08
C SER A 86 16.64 -6.67 -11.72
N VAL A 87 16.04 -7.55 -10.91
CA VAL A 87 15.53 -8.87 -11.36
C VAL A 87 14.03 -9.04 -11.09
N PHE A 88 13.49 -8.38 -10.06
CA PHE A 88 12.10 -8.56 -9.69
C PHE A 88 11.20 -7.82 -10.68
N ASP A 89 10.49 -8.55 -11.53
CA ASP A 89 9.60 -8.07 -12.58
C ASP A 89 8.11 -8.22 -12.23
N ARG A 90 7.81 -8.91 -11.13
CA ARG A 90 6.44 -9.15 -10.71
C ARG A 90 5.84 -7.85 -10.17
N LEU A 91 4.62 -7.53 -10.60
CA LEU A 91 3.73 -6.77 -9.72
C LEU A 91 3.45 -7.65 -8.50
N PRO A 92 3.41 -7.11 -7.28
CA PRO A 92 2.79 -7.83 -6.18
C PRO A 92 1.31 -7.99 -6.53
N ARG A 93 0.97 -9.04 -7.28
CA ARG A 93 -0.37 -9.64 -7.30
C ARG A 93 -0.60 -10.25 -5.93
N LYS A 94 -0.63 -9.41 -4.90
CA LYS A 94 -1.28 -9.78 -3.65
C LYS A 94 -2.74 -9.75 -3.98
N GLU A 95 -3.26 -10.90 -4.40
CA GLU A 95 -4.67 -11.19 -4.23
C GLU A 95 -5.05 -10.72 -2.83
N LEU A 96 -5.92 -9.72 -2.75
CA LEU A 96 -6.39 -9.24 -1.47
C LEU A 96 -7.09 -10.42 -0.78
N LYS A 97 -6.42 -11.00 0.21
CA LYS A 97 -6.91 -12.15 0.95
C LYS A 97 -8.14 -11.72 1.74
N LEU A 98 -9.17 -12.54 1.75
CA LEU A 98 -10.34 -12.32 2.58
C LEU A 98 -9.97 -12.60 4.04
N THR A 99 -9.61 -11.57 4.78
CA THR A 99 -9.27 -11.62 6.21
C THR A 99 -10.19 -10.69 6.98
N ARG A 100 -10.35 -10.94 8.29
CA ARG A 100 -11.17 -10.08 9.17
C ARG A 100 -10.76 -8.61 9.09
N ASN A 101 -9.46 -8.33 9.15
CA ASN A 101 -8.93 -6.97 9.05
C ASN A 101 -9.28 -6.32 7.70
N ASN A 102 -9.12 -7.04 6.59
CA ASN A 102 -9.40 -6.46 5.27
C ASN A 102 -10.90 -6.22 5.03
N VAL A 103 -11.79 -7.04 5.61
CA VAL A 103 -13.24 -6.80 5.55
C VAL A 103 -13.62 -5.58 6.40
N PHE A 104 -13.07 -5.47 7.61
CA PHE A 104 -13.31 -4.32 8.48
C PHE A 104 -12.81 -3.02 7.85
N GLU A 105 -11.65 -3.06 7.21
CA GLU A 105 -11.10 -1.92 6.47
C GLU A 105 -11.94 -1.56 5.24
N ARG A 106 -12.36 -2.56 4.43
CA ARG A 106 -13.28 -2.35 3.31
C ARG A 106 -14.56 -1.63 3.77
N ASP A 107 -15.13 -2.08 4.88
CA ASP A 107 -16.40 -1.59 5.42
C ASP A 107 -16.21 -0.39 6.37
N LYS A 108 -14.98 0.12 6.54
CA LYS A 108 -14.62 1.24 7.41
C LYS A 108 -15.10 1.07 8.86
N ASN A 109 -15.03 -0.15 9.39
CA ASN A 109 -15.58 -0.54 10.71
C ASN A 109 -17.09 -0.20 10.86
N THR A 110 -17.83 -0.13 9.74
CA THR A 110 -19.27 0.15 9.73
C THR A 110 -20.06 -1.14 9.60
N CYS A 111 -21.03 -1.36 10.48
CA CYS A 111 -21.97 -2.47 10.37
C CYS A 111 -22.81 -2.32 9.11
N GLN A 112 -22.76 -3.32 8.22
CA GLN A 112 -23.45 -3.29 6.92
C GLN A 112 -24.97 -3.40 7.01
N TYR A 113 -25.53 -3.62 8.21
CA TYR A 113 -26.97 -3.73 8.43
C TYR A 113 -27.60 -2.49 9.09
N CYS A 114 -26.91 -1.88 10.05
CA CYS A 114 -27.45 -0.72 10.79
C CYS A 114 -26.72 0.59 10.51
N ALA A 115 -25.74 0.59 9.61
CA ALA A 115 -24.96 1.76 9.18
C ALA A 115 -24.15 2.46 10.29
N ARG A 116 -24.10 1.91 11.50
CA ARG A 116 -23.31 2.48 12.62
C ARG A 116 -21.88 1.98 12.59
N VAL A 117 -20.95 2.86 12.96
CA VAL A 117 -19.53 2.57 13.16
C VAL A 117 -19.32 2.04 14.58
N PHE A 118 -18.49 1.00 14.73
CA PHE A 118 -18.18 0.39 16.03
C PHE A 118 -16.67 0.17 16.20
N PRO A 119 -16.20 0.05 17.45
CA PRO A 119 -14.89 -0.52 17.76
C PRO A 119 -14.73 -1.94 17.20
N ARG A 120 -13.49 -2.35 16.87
CA ARG A 120 -13.23 -3.64 16.19
C ARG A 120 -13.57 -4.87 17.02
N ASP A 121 -13.54 -4.76 18.33
CA ASP A 121 -13.91 -5.77 19.32
C ASP A 121 -15.43 -5.99 19.39
N GLU A 122 -16.23 -5.00 18.97
CA GLU A 122 -17.70 -5.10 18.88
C GLU A 122 -18.21 -5.52 17.48
N LEU A 123 -17.28 -5.76 16.55
CA LEU A 123 -17.58 -6.14 15.16
C LEU A 123 -17.28 -7.61 14.90
N ASN A 124 -18.10 -8.22 14.06
CA ASN A 124 -17.99 -9.59 13.57
C ASN A 124 -18.01 -9.63 12.04
N LEU A 125 -17.63 -10.79 11.50
CA LEU A 125 -17.89 -11.13 10.11
C LEU A 125 -19.20 -11.90 10.05
N ASP A 126 -20.05 -11.54 9.10
CA ASP A 126 -21.30 -12.26 8.83
C ASP A 126 -21.36 -12.72 7.37
N HIS A 127 -21.93 -13.90 7.17
CA HIS A 127 -22.29 -14.44 5.87
C HIS A 127 -23.66 -13.91 5.46
N VAL A 128 -23.72 -13.10 4.41
CA VAL A 128 -24.98 -12.53 3.89
C VAL A 128 -25.96 -13.66 3.55
N ILE A 129 -25.51 -14.64 2.78
CA ILE A 129 -26.15 -15.94 2.60
C ILE A 129 -25.54 -16.87 3.64
N PRO A 130 -26.29 -17.38 4.63
CA PRO A 130 -25.75 -18.28 5.64
C PRO A 130 -25.16 -19.56 5.02
N ARG A 131 -24.23 -20.19 5.74
CA ARG A 131 -23.57 -21.43 5.28
C ARG A 131 -24.57 -22.56 5.02
N ASP A 132 -25.61 -22.65 5.83
CA ASP A 132 -26.65 -23.68 5.72
C ASP A 132 -27.50 -23.51 4.44
N PHE A 133 -27.51 -22.30 3.88
CA PHE A 133 -28.11 -22.00 2.56
C PHE A 133 -27.07 -22.07 1.42
N GLY A 134 -25.93 -22.71 1.64
CA GLY A 134 -24.85 -22.84 0.66
C GLY A 134 -23.95 -21.61 0.52
N GLY A 135 -24.05 -20.65 1.44
CA GLY A 135 -23.26 -19.42 1.42
C GLY A 135 -21.77 -19.66 1.56
N ARG A 136 -20.99 -19.27 0.53
CA ARG A 136 -19.53 -19.43 0.51
C ARG A 136 -18.84 -18.29 1.27
N THR A 137 -17.63 -18.55 1.76
CA THR A 137 -16.78 -17.51 2.37
C THR A 137 -16.03 -16.75 1.27
N THR A 138 -16.71 -15.79 0.63
CA THR A 138 -16.15 -14.95 -0.46
C THR A 138 -16.34 -13.46 -0.17
N TRP A 139 -15.65 -12.60 -0.93
CA TRP A 139 -15.78 -11.14 -0.80
C TRP A 139 -17.20 -10.64 -1.03
N GLU A 140 -17.96 -11.35 -1.86
CA GLU A 140 -19.34 -11.05 -2.26
C GLU A 140 -20.38 -11.58 -1.26
N ASN A 141 -19.95 -12.33 -0.23
CA ASN A 141 -20.84 -12.91 0.76
C ASN A 141 -20.45 -12.59 2.21
N ILE A 142 -19.27 -12.06 2.47
CA ILE A 142 -18.83 -11.66 3.81
C ILE A 142 -18.95 -10.15 4.00
N VAL A 143 -19.54 -9.74 5.12
CA VAL A 143 -19.71 -8.35 5.54
C VAL A 143 -19.33 -8.11 6.99
N CYS A 144 -19.00 -6.87 7.33
CA CYS A 144 -18.89 -6.40 8.69
C CYS A 144 -20.28 -6.27 9.35
N SER A 145 -20.46 -6.83 10.54
CA SER A 145 -21.70 -6.75 11.32
C SER A 145 -21.39 -6.44 12.79
N CYS A 146 -22.20 -5.63 13.47
CA CYS A 146 -22.11 -5.52 14.93
C CYS A 146 -22.75 -6.75 15.59
N ILE A 147 -22.36 -7.06 16.83
CA ILE A 147 -22.88 -8.23 17.58
C ILE A 147 -24.41 -8.28 17.58
N LYS A 148 -25.08 -7.16 17.86
CA LYS A 148 -26.56 -7.09 17.92
C LYS A 148 -27.22 -7.43 16.58
N CYS A 149 -26.71 -6.88 15.47
CA CYS A 149 -27.25 -7.17 14.14
C CYS A 149 -26.94 -8.61 13.72
N ASN A 150 -25.74 -9.10 14.02
CA ASN A 150 -25.34 -10.48 13.73
C ASN A 150 -26.27 -11.49 14.41
N SER A 151 -26.51 -11.31 15.71
CA SER A 151 -27.42 -12.18 16.47
C SER A 151 -28.87 -12.07 16.02
N ARG A 152 -29.32 -10.86 15.60
CA ARG A 152 -30.66 -10.68 15.03
C ARG A 152 -30.81 -11.42 13.69
N LYS A 153 -29.82 -11.35 12.80
CA LYS A 153 -29.88 -12.07 11.52
C LYS A 153 -29.82 -13.58 11.75
N ALA A 154 -28.89 -14.03 12.57
CA ALA A 154 -28.62 -15.45 12.83
C ALA A 154 -28.49 -16.22 11.50
N ASN A 155 -29.10 -17.40 11.40
CA ASN A 155 -29.03 -18.27 10.23
C ASN A 155 -30.06 -17.94 9.13
N ARG A 156 -30.50 -16.67 9.04
CA ARG A 156 -31.49 -16.20 8.06
C ARG A 156 -30.84 -15.32 7.00
N LEU A 157 -31.49 -15.22 5.85
CA LEU A 157 -31.18 -14.19 4.86
C LEU A 157 -31.53 -12.80 5.42
N PRO A 158 -30.87 -11.71 5.00
CA PRO A 158 -31.14 -10.38 5.54
C PRO A 158 -32.62 -10.01 5.46
N HIS A 159 -33.27 -10.26 4.32
CA HIS A 159 -34.69 -9.95 4.14
C HIS A 159 -35.60 -10.75 5.08
N GLN A 160 -35.27 -12.02 5.38
CA GLN A 160 -36.01 -12.85 6.34
C GLN A 160 -35.87 -12.34 7.79
N ALA A 161 -34.80 -11.61 8.10
CA ALA A 161 -34.59 -10.97 9.40
C ALA A 161 -35.14 -9.53 9.47
N GLY A 162 -35.79 -9.04 8.40
CA GLY A 162 -36.22 -7.65 8.26
C GLY A 162 -35.04 -6.69 8.20
N MET A 163 -33.93 -7.12 7.60
CA MET A 163 -32.67 -6.40 7.49
C MET A 163 -32.31 -6.22 6.02
N ARG A 164 -31.58 -5.15 5.72
CA ARG A 164 -31.05 -4.88 4.37
C ARG A 164 -29.59 -4.50 4.49
N LEU A 165 -28.82 -4.80 3.45
CA LEU A 165 -27.45 -4.33 3.35
C LEU A 165 -27.44 -2.88 2.91
N ILE A 166 -26.59 -2.06 3.53
CA ILE A 166 -26.36 -0.68 3.11
C ILE A 166 -25.63 -0.62 1.77
N ARG A 167 -24.79 -1.62 1.49
CA ARG A 167 -24.01 -1.73 0.25
C ARG A 167 -23.88 -3.20 -0.14
N LYS A 168 -23.86 -3.46 -1.46
CA LYS A 168 -23.54 -4.79 -1.98
C LYS A 168 -22.06 -5.11 -1.69
N PRO A 169 -21.76 -6.22 -0.98
CA PRO A 169 -20.39 -6.66 -0.76
C PRO A 169 -19.74 -7.02 -2.10
N THR A 170 -18.56 -6.47 -2.34
CA THR A 170 -17.74 -6.77 -3.51
C THR A 170 -16.29 -6.90 -3.09
N ARG A 171 -15.50 -7.58 -3.93
CA ARG A 171 -14.04 -7.57 -3.77
C ARG A 171 -13.53 -6.14 -3.96
N PRO A 172 -12.76 -5.59 -3.02
CA PRO A 172 -12.12 -4.30 -3.21
C PRO A 172 -11.23 -4.35 -4.45
N LYS A 173 -11.32 -3.31 -5.30
CA LYS A 173 -10.30 -3.08 -6.34
C LYS A 173 -8.96 -2.92 -5.61
N TRP A 174 -7.95 -3.67 -6.03
CA TRP A 174 -6.63 -3.64 -5.37
C TRP A 174 -6.08 -2.21 -5.46
N ARG A 175 -5.83 -1.59 -4.31
CA ARG A 175 -5.04 -0.37 -4.23
C ARG A 175 -3.63 -0.78 -3.82
N PRO A 176 -2.58 -0.38 -4.57
CA PRO A 176 -1.22 -0.64 -4.14
C PRO A 176 -1.03 -0.11 -2.72
N VAL A 177 -0.32 -0.86 -1.88
CA VAL A 177 0.07 -0.49 -0.50
C VAL A 177 0.58 0.96 -0.40
N ILE A 178 1.14 1.45 -1.49
CA ILE A 178 1.65 2.80 -1.65
C ILE A 178 0.55 3.88 -1.46
N SER A 179 -0.69 3.63 -1.89
CA SER A 179 -1.83 4.53 -1.65
C SER A 179 -2.12 4.74 -0.15
N LEU A 180 -1.73 3.80 0.71
CA LEU A 180 -1.89 3.91 2.17
C LEU A 180 -0.73 4.71 2.80
N VAL A 181 0.48 4.60 2.23
CA VAL A 181 1.68 5.32 2.71
C VAL A 181 1.65 6.80 2.30
N LEU A 182 0.97 7.13 1.20
CA LEU A 182 0.80 8.49 0.66
C LEU A 182 -0.17 9.39 1.44
N GLY A 183 -0.72 8.95 2.57
CA GLY A 183 -1.49 9.82 3.47
C GLY A 183 -0.66 10.99 4.03
N HIS A 184 0.66 10.95 3.87
CA HIS A 184 1.60 12.06 4.14
C HIS A 184 2.18 12.51 2.79
N GLN A 185 2.27 13.82 2.57
CA GLN A 185 2.57 14.41 1.26
C GLN A 185 3.70 13.70 0.51
N PRO A 186 3.46 13.14 -0.68
CA PRO A 186 4.50 12.47 -1.45
C PRO A 186 5.67 13.40 -1.72
N HIS A 187 6.89 12.87 -1.58
CA HIS A 187 8.08 13.47 -2.15
C HIS A 187 7.87 13.74 -3.64
N LYS A 188 8.37 14.87 -4.16
CA LYS A 188 8.17 15.31 -5.55
C LYS A 188 8.58 14.21 -6.53
N GLU A 189 9.67 13.52 -6.23
CA GLU A 189 10.30 12.45 -7.00
C GLU A 189 9.46 11.17 -7.08
N TRP A 190 8.43 11.02 -6.24
CA TRP A 190 7.56 9.85 -6.30
C TRP A 190 6.40 10.05 -7.28
N LYS A 191 5.96 11.29 -7.52
CA LYS A 191 4.75 11.59 -8.32
C LYS A 191 4.78 10.89 -9.68
N ASP A 192 5.91 10.95 -10.36
CA ASP A 192 6.11 10.37 -11.69
C ASP A 192 5.88 8.84 -11.74
N PHE A 193 6.14 8.12 -10.64
CA PHE A 193 5.97 6.66 -10.55
C PHE A 193 4.62 6.24 -9.94
N LEU A 194 3.93 7.19 -9.30
CA LEU A 194 2.65 6.97 -8.64
C LEU A 194 1.48 7.30 -9.56
N ASP A 195 1.67 8.22 -10.50
CA ASP A 195 0.64 8.60 -11.45
C ASP A 195 0.25 7.45 -12.38
N LEU A 196 1.15 6.51 -12.71
CA LEU A 196 0.79 5.28 -13.43
C LEU A 196 -0.17 4.35 -12.66
N ALA A 197 -0.15 4.41 -11.32
CA ALA A 197 -1.15 3.75 -10.47
C ALA A 197 -2.43 4.60 -10.28
N TYR A 198 -2.34 5.91 -10.54
CA TYR A 198 -3.43 6.89 -10.41
C TYR A 198 -4.27 6.99 -11.70
N TRP A 199 -3.68 6.89 -12.89
CA TRP A 199 -4.38 6.93 -14.19
C TRP A 199 -5.26 5.70 -14.49
N ASN A 200 -5.14 4.62 -13.71
CA ASN A 200 -6.07 3.49 -13.74
C ASN A 200 -7.24 3.64 -12.74
N ILE A 201 -7.36 4.81 -12.11
CA ILE A 201 -8.54 5.21 -11.35
C ILE A 201 -9.44 5.94 -12.34
N GLU A 202 -10.50 5.27 -12.81
CA GLU A 202 -11.66 5.99 -13.35
C GLU A 202 -12.08 7.03 -12.29
N LEU A 203 -11.89 8.31 -12.61
CA LEU A 203 -12.53 9.39 -11.90
C LEU A 203 -14.03 9.23 -12.19
N GLU A 204 -14.79 8.74 -11.22
CA GLU A 204 -16.25 8.86 -11.27
C GLU A 204 -16.59 10.35 -11.26
N ALA A 205 -17.46 10.75 -12.19
CA ALA A 205 -17.93 12.11 -12.41
C ALA A 205 -18.63 12.73 -11.20
#